data_AF-A0A3S7DAF1-F1
#
_entry.id   AF-A0A3S7DAF1-F1
#
_cell.length_a   1.000
_cell.length_b   1.000
_cell.length_c   1.000
_cell.angle_alpha   90.00
_cell.angle_beta   90.00
_cell.angle_gamma   90.00
#
_symmetry.space_group_name_H-M   'P 1'
#
loop_
_entity.id
_entity.type
_entity.pdbx_description
1 polymer ?
#
loop_
_entity_poly.entity_id
_entity_poly.type
_entity_poly.pdbx_seq_one_letter_code
_entity_poly.pdbx_strand_id
1 'polypeptide(L)'
;MSEKQNDLFGDIQDDSILEHLDDDTSAETVRFPALLTELNTLLRGELTKHGVDPRISLELVYAISCQIGGMQIYFPRGQTLESLIRDMKIWRDFNGRNITELVERYRVTYKTVYKAIRRMRKLEHRKHQLDLFGWE
;
A
#
# COMPACT_ATOMS: atom_id res chain seq x y z
N MET A 1 57.64 29.59 11.43
CA MET A 1 56.81 28.38 11.62
C MET A 1 55.41 28.75 11.13
N SER A 2 55.08 28.42 9.89
CA SER A 2 53.75 28.69 9.31
C SER A 2 53.10 27.34 9.06
N GLU A 3 52.17 26.95 9.92
CA GLU A 3 51.37 25.74 9.75
C GLU A 3 50.37 25.98 8.63
N LYS A 4 50.46 25.18 7.55
CA LYS A 4 49.41 25.07 6.55
C LYS A 4 48.29 24.23 7.14
N GLN A 5 47.19 24.86 7.53
CA GLN A 5 45.91 24.17 7.72
C GLN A 5 45.51 23.57 6.37
N ASN A 6 45.58 22.24 6.28
CA ASN A 6 45.07 21.51 5.13
C ASN A 6 43.55 21.43 5.29
N ASP A 7 42.84 22.02 4.34
CA ASP A 7 41.38 22.12 4.30
C ASP A 7 40.79 20.70 4.23
N LEU A 8 40.24 20.23 5.35
CA LEU A 8 39.82 18.84 5.57
C LEU A 8 38.55 18.47 4.78
N PHE A 9 37.86 19.47 4.23
CA PHE A 9 36.66 19.33 3.43
C PHE A 9 36.83 20.05 2.09
N GLY A 10 37.92 19.76 1.38
CA GLY A 10 37.92 20.04 -0.06
C GLY A 10 36.72 19.34 -0.68
N ASP A 11 35.89 20.09 -1.42
CA ASP A 11 34.78 19.59 -2.23
C ASP A 11 35.32 18.54 -3.22
N ILE A 12 35.45 17.30 -2.77
CA ILE A 12 35.57 16.15 -3.65
C ILE A 12 34.12 15.84 -4.01
N GLN A 13 33.64 16.47 -5.08
CA GLN A 13 32.49 15.96 -5.81
C GLN A 13 32.93 14.64 -6.44
N ASP A 14 32.87 13.58 -5.63
CA ASP A 14 33.10 12.21 -6.09
C ASP A 14 31.86 11.75 -6.85
N ASP A 15 31.75 12.19 -8.10
CA ASP A 15 30.69 11.80 -9.02
C ASP A 15 30.75 10.29 -9.37
N SER A 16 31.78 9.54 -8.91
CA SER A 16 31.84 8.08 -9.09
C SER A 16 30.68 7.36 -8.38
N ILE A 17 30.09 7.95 -7.33
CA ILE A 17 28.88 7.44 -6.69
C ILE A 17 27.67 7.57 -7.64
N LEU A 18 27.61 8.63 -8.43
CA LEU A 18 26.55 8.87 -9.41
C LEU A 18 26.68 7.93 -10.62
N GLU A 19 27.92 7.63 -11.05
CA GLU A 19 28.19 6.66 -12.13
C GLU A 19 27.69 5.24 -11.82
N HIS A 20 27.51 4.88 -10.54
CA HIS A 20 26.93 3.61 -10.12
C HIS A 20 25.42 3.68 -9.82
N LEU A 21 24.83 4.88 -9.85
CA LEU A 21 23.38 5.10 -9.71
C LEU A 21 22.67 5.06 -11.07
N ASP A 22 23.39 5.31 -12.16
CA ASP A 22 22.92 5.20 -13.54
C ASP A 22 22.92 3.74 -14.07
N ASP A 23 22.77 2.74 -13.19
CA ASP A 23 22.37 1.40 -13.66
C ASP A 23 20.88 1.44 -14.03
N ASP A 24 20.60 2.07 -15.18
CA ASP A 24 19.30 2.14 -15.87
C ASP A 24 18.69 0.73 -16.12
N THR A 25 19.47 -0.31 -15.84
CA THR A 25 19.10 -1.72 -15.84
C THR A 25 18.62 -2.25 -14.48
N SER A 26 18.25 -1.37 -13.53
CA SER A 26 17.58 -1.83 -12.32
C SER A 26 16.38 -2.72 -12.71
N ALA A 27 16.24 -3.90 -12.09
CA ALA A 27 15.14 -4.80 -12.38
C ALA A 27 13.76 -4.12 -12.20
N GLU A 28 13.72 -3.02 -11.46
CA GLU A 28 12.57 -2.17 -11.25
C GLU A 28 12.17 -1.41 -12.52
N THR A 29 13.12 -0.77 -13.22
CA THR A 29 12.87 -0.02 -14.47
C THR A 29 12.20 -0.89 -15.55
N VAL A 30 12.55 -2.18 -15.60
CA VAL A 30 11.96 -3.15 -16.55
C VAL A 30 10.64 -3.74 -16.04
N ARG A 31 10.51 -4.01 -14.73
CA ARG A 31 9.31 -4.68 -14.19
C ARG A 31 8.12 -3.77 -14.00
N PHE A 32 8.32 -2.49 -13.71
CA PHE A 32 7.21 -1.56 -13.48
C PHE A 32 6.32 -1.34 -14.70
N PRO A 33 6.84 -1.12 -15.93
CA PRO A 33 6.01 -0.99 -17.13
C PRO A 33 5.12 -2.22 -17.39
N ALA A 34 5.68 -3.42 -17.20
CA ALA A 34 4.94 -4.68 -17.35
C ALA A 34 3.83 -4.80 -16.30
N LEU A 35 4.14 -4.52 -15.04
CA LEU A 35 3.17 -4.55 -13.94
C LEU A 35 2.01 -3.56 -14.16
N LEU A 36 2.31 -2.33 -14.60
CA LEU A 36 1.28 -1.32 -14.88
C LEU A 36 0.37 -1.73 -16.04
N THR A 37 0.94 -2.38 -17.06
CA THR A 37 0.17 -2.94 -18.18
C THR A 37 -0.76 -4.05 -17.72
N GLU A 38 -0.26 -4.96 -16.87
CA GLU A 38 -1.06 -6.04 -16.29
C GLU A 38 -2.18 -5.49 -15.39
N LEU A 39 -1.87 -4.52 -14.53
CA LEU A 39 -2.84 -3.86 -13.67
C LEU A 39 -3.94 -3.15 -14.48
N ASN A 40 -3.56 -2.41 -15.53
CA ASN A 40 -4.51 -1.75 -16.42
C ASN A 40 -5.42 -2.76 -17.13
N THR A 41 -4.86 -3.88 -17.59
CA THR A 41 -5.62 -4.96 -18.25
C THR A 41 -6.61 -5.62 -17.29
N LEU A 42 -6.18 -5.88 -16.05
CA LEU A 42 -7.03 -6.43 -15.00
C LEU A 42 -8.20 -5.47 -14.69
N LEU A 43 -7.90 -4.20 -14.44
CA LEU A 43 -8.93 -3.19 -14.15
C LEU A 43 -9.91 -3.03 -15.31
N ARG A 44 -9.42 -2.98 -16.56
CA ARG A 44 -10.27 -2.94 -17.75
C ARG A 44 -11.24 -4.12 -17.80
N GLY A 45 -10.74 -5.33 -17.51
CA GLY A 45 -11.56 -6.54 -17.45
C GLY A 45 -12.65 -6.45 -16.37
N GLU A 46 -12.30 -6.04 -15.15
CA GLU A 46 -13.26 -5.89 -14.05
C GLU A 46 -14.30 -4.80 -14.32
N LEU A 47 -13.89 -3.64 -14.86
CA LEU A 47 -14.82 -2.57 -15.24
C LEU A 47 -15.83 -3.05 -16.28
N THR A 48 -15.37 -3.81 -17.28
CA THR A 48 -16.24 -4.39 -18.32
C THR A 48 -17.28 -5.34 -17.70
N LYS A 49 -16.86 -6.20 -16.76
CA LYS A 49 -17.78 -7.12 -16.05
C LYS A 49 -18.85 -6.37 -15.26
N HIS A 50 -18.52 -5.18 -14.74
CA HIS A 50 -19.45 -4.33 -14.00
C HIS A 50 -20.23 -3.33 -14.87
N GLY A 51 -20.07 -3.38 -16.21
CA GLY A 51 -20.78 -2.49 -17.13
C GLY A 51 -20.32 -1.03 -17.08
N VAL A 52 -19.14 -0.77 -16.52
CA VAL A 52 -18.52 0.56 -16.44
C VAL A 52 -17.62 0.76 -17.66
N ASP A 53 -17.52 2.00 -18.17
CA ASP A 53 -16.64 2.32 -19.30
C ASP A 53 -15.20 1.87 -19.02
N PRO A 54 -14.66 0.89 -19.77
CA PRO A 54 -13.32 0.36 -19.52
C PRO A 54 -12.21 1.37 -19.81
N ARG A 55 -12.50 2.52 -20.46
CA ARG A 55 -11.52 3.57 -20.76
C ARG A 55 -10.98 4.25 -19.50
N ILE A 56 -11.76 4.30 -18.42
CA ILE A 56 -11.32 4.89 -17.15
C ILE A 56 -10.24 4.06 -16.44
N SER A 57 -9.94 2.84 -16.92
CA SER A 57 -8.95 1.96 -16.29
C SER A 57 -7.59 2.62 -16.14
N LEU A 58 -7.17 3.40 -17.14
CA LEU A 58 -5.87 4.06 -17.13
C LEU A 58 -5.82 5.20 -16.10
N GLU A 59 -6.91 5.96 -15.98
CA GLU A 59 -7.05 7.01 -14.96
C GLU A 59 -7.00 6.42 -13.55
N LEU A 60 -7.60 5.25 -13.34
CA LEU A 60 -7.53 4.52 -12.07
C LEU A 60 -6.11 4.04 -11.75
N VAL A 61 -5.39 3.49 -12.74
CA VAL A 61 -3.98 3.13 -12.57
C VAL A 61 -3.15 4.36 -12.16
N TYR A 62 -3.32 5.48 -12.86
CA TYR A 62 -2.64 6.72 -12.53
C TYR A 62 -2.95 7.19 -11.11
N ALA A 63 -4.23 7.21 -10.71
CA ALA A 63 -4.63 7.60 -9.36
C ALA A 63 -4.02 6.70 -8.27
N ILE A 64 -4.00 5.38 -8.49
CA ILE A 64 -3.35 4.41 -7.59
C ILE A 64 -1.85 4.71 -7.48
N SER A 65 -1.18 4.91 -8.62
CA SER A 65 0.25 5.22 -8.67
C SER A 65 0.59 6.53 -7.97
N CYS A 66 -0.23 7.57 -8.10
CA CYS A 66 0.00 8.83 -7.40
C CYS A 66 -0.16 8.71 -5.88
N GLN A 67 -1.11 7.89 -5.41
CA GLN A 67 -1.42 7.81 -3.99
C GLN A 67 -0.59 6.78 -3.22
N ILE A 68 -0.12 5.74 -3.93
CA ILE A 68 0.54 4.57 -3.33
C ILE A 68 1.95 4.36 -3.89
N GLY A 69 2.33 5.09 -4.95
CA GLY A 69 3.66 5.01 -5.55
C GLY A 69 4.78 5.42 -4.60
N GLY A 70 5.98 4.87 -4.85
CA GLY A 70 7.15 5.07 -4.00
C GLY A 70 7.25 4.10 -2.81
N MET A 71 6.22 3.29 -2.55
CA MET A 71 6.22 2.28 -1.49
C MET A 71 6.33 0.86 -2.05
N GLN A 72 7.17 0.01 -1.44
CA GLN A 72 7.14 -1.43 -1.68
C GLN A 72 5.97 -2.06 -0.91
N ILE A 73 5.04 -2.69 -1.63
CA ILE A 73 3.85 -3.32 -1.04
C ILE A 73 3.87 -4.81 -1.24
N TYR A 74 3.70 -5.53 -0.12
CA TYR A 74 3.41 -6.95 -0.14
C TYR A 74 1.90 -7.18 -0.31
N PHE A 75 1.51 -7.85 -1.39
CA PHE A 75 0.13 -8.27 -1.63
C PHE A 75 -0.12 -9.65 -0.99
N PRO A 76 -0.93 -9.73 0.09
CA PRO A 76 -1.30 -11.02 0.66
C PRO A 76 -2.13 -11.83 -0.34
N ARG A 77 -2.04 -13.16 -0.25
CA ARG A 77 -2.80 -14.09 -1.09
C ARG A 77 -3.58 -15.11 -0.26
N GLY A 78 -4.51 -15.80 -0.92
CA GLY A 78 -5.30 -16.89 -0.33
C GLY A 78 -6.13 -16.45 0.89
N GLN A 79 -6.18 -17.33 1.90
CA GLN A 79 -7.04 -17.16 3.08
C GLN A 79 -6.77 -15.86 3.87
N THR A 80 -5.53 -15.36 3.83
CA THR A 80 -5.18 -14.08 4.47
C THR A 80 -5.88 -12.92 3.78
N LEU A 81 -5.83 -12.86 2.45
CA LEU A 81 -6.52 -11.81 1.67
C LEU A 81 -8.03 -11.89 1.88
N GLU A 82 -8.60 -13.09 1.79
CA GLU A 82 -10.04 -13.32 2.00
C GLU A 82 -10.49 -12.86 3.39
N SER A 83 -9.69 -13.15 4.42
CA SER A 83 -9.98 -12.73 5.78
C SER A 83 -9.91 -11.21 5.92
N LEU A 84 -8.92 -10.54 5.31
CA LEU A 84 -8.81 -9.08 5.32
C LEU A 84 -10.00 -8.42 4.60
N ILE A 85 -10.38 -8.91 3.42
CA ILE A 85 -11.53 -8.41 2.67
C ILE A 85 -12.82 -8.59 3.47
N ARG A 86 -13.01 -9.76 4.09
CA ARG A 86 -14.17 -10.00 4.98
C ARG A 86 -14.19 -9.02 6.13
N ASP A 87 -13.06 -8.82 6.81
CA ASP A 87 -12.97 -7.92 7.96
C ASP A 87 -13.29 -6.46 7.57
N MET A 88 -12.83 -6.02 6.39
CA MET A 88 -13.18 -4.70 5.82
C MET A 88 -14.68 -4.58 5.54
N LYS A 89 -15.30 -5.62 4.96
CA LYS A 89 -16.75 -5.64 4.70
C LYS A 89 -17.56 -5.61 6.00
N ILE A 90 -17.19 -6.41 7.00
CA ILE A 90 -17.80 -6.41 8.34
C ILE A 90 -17.71 -5.01 8.96
N TRP A 91 -16.55 -4.37 8.89
CA TRP A 91 -16.35 -3.04 9.47
C TRP A 91 -17.18 -1.97 8.77
N ARG A 92 -17.26 -1.99 7.43
CA ARG A 92 -18.09 -1.07 6.66
C ARG A 92 -19.58 -1.18 7.02
N ASP A 93 -20.06 -2.40 7.27
CA ASP A 93 -21.47 -2.66 7.58
C ASP A 93 -21.78 -2.53 9.09
N PHE A 94 -20.78 -2.30 9.94
CA PHE A 94 -20.95 -2.22 11.39
C PHE A 94 -21.49 -0.85 11.82
N ASN A 95 -22.62 -0.85 12.52
CA ASN A 95 -23.29 0.37 13.00
C ASN A 95 -23.16 0.60 14.52
N GLY A 96 -22.33 -0.18 15.21
CA GLY A 96 -22.12 -0.08 16.65
C GLY A 96 -22.90 -1.10 17.49
N ARG A 97 -24.03 -1.62 16.97
CA ARG A 97 -24.95 -2.48 17.76
C ARG A 97 -25.43 -3.73 17.01
N ASN A 98 -25.13 -3.88 15.73
CA ASN A 98 -25.63 -4.95 14.86
C ASN A 98 -24.75 -6.21 14.80
N ILE A 99 -24.13 -6.64 15.91
CA ILE A 99 -23.19 -7.79 15.88
C ILE A 99 -23.87 -9.08 15.42
N THR A 100 -25.07 -9.39 15.93
CA THR A 100 -25.81 -10.61 15.57
C THR A 100 -26.15 -10.64 14.09
N GLU A 101 -26.59 -9.51 13.53
CA GLU A 101 -26.86 -9.39 12.08
C GLU A 101 -25.60 -9.66 11.25
N LEU A 102 -24.43 -9.17 11.68
CA LEU A 102 -23.17 -9.39 10.98
C LEU A 102 -22.72 -10.86 11.03
N VAL A 103 -22.92 -11.55 12.15
CA VAL A 103 -22.64 -12.99 12.30
C VAL A 103 -23.45 -13.79 11.28
N GLU A 104 -24.74 -13.49 11.14
CA GLU A 104 -25.65 -14.15 10.21
C GLU A 104 -25.32 -13.83 8.75
N ARG A 105 -25.19 -12.52 8.42
CA ARG A 105 -24.91 -12.04 7.07
C ARG A 105 -23.61 -12.61 6.50
N TYR A 106 -22.55 -12.61 7.30
CA TYR A 106 -21.22 -13.07 6.87
C TYR A 106 -20.96 -14.54 7.17
N ARG A 107 -21.91 -15.25 7.79
CA ARG A 107 -21.81 -16.67 8.18
C ARG A 107 -20.52 -16.98 8.94
N VAL A 108 -20.21 -16.16 9.94
CA VAL A 108 -19.02 -16.30 10.79
C VAL A 108 -19.39 -16.28 12.25
N THR A 109 -18.48 -16.75 13.11
CA THR A 109 -18.69 -16.71 14.56
C THR A 109 -18.68 -15.28 15.10
N TYR A 110 -19.34 -15.06 16.25
CA TYR A 110 -19.23 -13.83 17.03
C TYR A 110 -17.78 -13.41 17.27
N LYS A 111 -16.91 -14.37 17.62
CA LYS A 111 -15.49 -14.13 17.84
C LYS A 111 -14.80 -13.53 16.62
N THR A 112 -15.16 -13.97 15.41
CA THR A 112 -14.63 -13.42 14.15
C THR A 112 -15.06 -11.97 13.95
N VAL A 113 -16.35 -11.67 14.14
CA VAL A 113 -16.87 -10.29 14.02
C VAL A 113 -16.18 -9.35 15.02
N TYR A 114 -16.06 -9.75 16.28
CA TYR A 114 -15.36 -8.96 17.29
C TYR A 114 -13.87 -8.76 16.95
N LYS A 115 -13.19 -9.79 16.41
CA LYS A 115 -11.80 -9.66 15.95
C LYS A 115 -11.67 -8.67 14.80
N ALA A 116 -12.56 -8.75 13.81
CA ALA A 116 -12.60 -7.83 12.67
C ALA A 116 -12.76 -6.37 13.15
N ILE A 117 -13.76 -6.12 13.99
CA ILE A 117 -14.03 -4.79 14.57
C ILE A 117 -12.83 -4.28 15.37
N ARG A 118 -12.22 -5.13 16.22
CA ARG A 118 -11.04 -4.75 17.01
C ARG A 118 -9.85 -4.39 16.11
N ARG A 119 -9.61 -5.17 15.05
CA ARG A 119 -8.53 -4.94 14.08
C ARG A 119 -8.73 -3.60 13.36
N MET A 120 -9.95 -3.34 12.89
CA MET A 120 -10.26 -2.11 12.14
C MET A 120 -10.24 -0.87 13.01
N ARG A 121 -10.71 -0.94 14.27
CA ARG A 121 -10.53 0.16 15.25
C ARG A 121 -9.07 0.53 15.47
N LYS A 122 -8.18 -0.47 15.60
CA LYS A 122 -6.74 -0.20 15.74
C LYS A 122 -6.17 0.50 14.51
N LEU A 123 -6.61 0.12 13.31
CA LEU A 123 -6.19 0.77 12.06
C LEU A 123 -6.68 2.21 12.00
N GLU A 124 -7.94 2.48 12.34
CA GLU A 124 -8.51 3.84 12.36
C GLU A 124 -7.85 4.71 13.44
N HIS A 125 -7.60 4.19 14.64
CA HIS A 125 -6.89 4.93 15.68
C HIS A 125 -5.49 5.37 15.23
N ARG A 126 -4.71 4.47 14.61
CA ARG A 126 -3.37 4.81 14.11
C ARG A 126 -3.37 5.85 12.99
N LYS A 127 -4.46 5.96 12.22
CA LYS A 127 -4.58 7.02 11.20
C LYS A 127 -4.78 8.40 11.82
N HIS A 128 -5.53 8.47 12.92
CA HIS A 128 -5.95 9.74 13.53
C HIS A 128 -5.07 10.18 14.69
N GLN A 129 -4.35 9.25 15.34
CA GLN A 129 -3.53 9.53 16.50
C GLN A 129 -2.09 9.06 16.26
N LEU A 130 -1.15 10.01 16.26
CA LEU A 130 0.28 9.73 16.34
C LEU A 130 0.58 9.00 17.64
N ASP A 131 1.43 7.98 17.58
CA ASP A 131 1.81 7.23 18.77
C ASP A 131 2.61 8.15 19.71
N LEU A 132 2.02 8.47 20.87
CA LEU A 132 2.61 9.41 21.83
C LEU A 132 3.81 8.79 22.57
N PHE A 133 3.96 7.46 22.50
CA PHE A 133 5.02 6.70 23.15
C PHE A 133 5.54 5.64 22.19
N GLY A 134 6.33 6.06 21.20
CA GLY A 134 7.08 5.12 20.36
C GLY A 134 8.10 4.39 21.23
N TRP A 135 7.81 3.14 21.59
CA TRP A 135 8.80 2.26 22.22
C TRP A 135 9.56 1.56 21.09
N GLU A 136 10.88 1.82 21.02
CA GLU A 136 11.85 1.01 20.27
C GLU A 136 11.91 -0.43 20.80
#